data_AF-A0A509E776-F1
#
_entry.id   AF-A0A509E776-F1
#
_cell.length_a   1.000
_cell.length_b   1.000
_cell.length_c   1.000
_cell.angle_alpha   90.00
_cell.angle_beta   90.00
_cell.angle_gamma   90.00
#
_symmetry.space_group_name_H-M   'P 1'
#
loop_
_entity.id
_entity.type
_entity.pdbx_description
1 polymer ?
#
loop_
_entity_poly.entity_id
_entity_poly.type
_entity_poly.pdbx_seq_one_letter_code
_entity_poly.pdbx_strand_id
1 'polypeptide(L)'
;MSTLRPLVAYLRVSTDKQGRSGLGLAAQRQAIEAFALANGYDVVGEYQEVETAKGTDALERRPQLAAALTRARKLKCAVVVSKLDRLSRDVAFIAGLMAQRVPFIVTELGTDADPFMLHIYAALAEKERALISQRTRAALAGKVGKGVLGNRTNLSEATAKGAASNKAGADAFARNVLPVIESIKRSGISTLGGIAAELNARNVQTARGGRWEAMQVSRILKRAA
;
A
#
# COMPACT_ATOMS: atom_id res chain seq x y z
N MET A 1 -16.49 -26.61 -31.87
CA MET A 1 -15.60 -25.84 -30.98
C MET A 1 -16.35 -24.62 -30.53
N SER A 2 -16.64 -24.48 -29.23
CA SER A 2 -17.32 -23.28 -28.70
C SER A 2 -16.35 -22.11 -28.80
N THR A 3 -16.70 -21.06 -29.55
CA THR A 3 -15.85 -19.88 -29.72
C THR A 3 -15.85 -19.07 -28.42
N LEU A 4 -14.72 -19.08 -27.71
CA LEU A 4 -14.55 -18.29 -26.49
C LEU A 4 -14.58 -16.80 -26.83
N ARG A 5 -15.25 -16.01 -26.00
CA ARG A 5 -15.35 -14.55 -26.17
C ARG A 5 -14.12 -13.88 -25.55
N PRO A 6 -13.44 -12.96 -26.25
CA PRO A 6 -12.26 -12.29 -25.68
C PRO A 6 -12.63 -11.41 -24.47
N LEU A 7 -11.70 -11.26 -23.52
CA LEU A 7 -11.84 -10.49 -22.29
C LEU A 7 -10.50 -9.88 -21.89
N VAL A 8 -10.48 -8.63 -21.45
CA VAL A 8 -9.25 -7.97 -20.97
C VAL A 8 -9.28 -7.87 -19.45
N ALA A 9 -8.30 -8.44 -18.76
CA ALA A 9 -8.21 -8.41 -17.30
C ALA A 9 -7.50 -7.17 -16.79
N TYR A 10 -8.06 -6.53 -15.77
CA TYR A 10 -7.43 -5.44 -15.03
C TYR A 10 -7.27 -5.80 -13.55
N LEU A 11 -6.04 -5.71 -13.05
CA LEU A 11 -5.68 -6.00 -11.67
C LEU A 11 -5.08 -4.76 -11.02
N ARG A 12 -5.36 -4.57 -9.73
CA ARG A 12 -4.83 -3.42 -8.98
C ARG A 12 -4.29 -3.84 -7.63
N VAL A 13 -3.12 -3.32 -7.27
CA VAL A 13 -2.56 -3.42 -5.92
C VAL A 13 -1.94 -2.11 -5.44
N SER A 14 -2.02 -1.88 -4.13
CA SER A 14 -1.30 -0.79 -3.46
C SER A 14 0.10 -1.24 -3.06
N THR A 15 1.09 -0.35 -3.20
CA THR A 15 2.49 -0.56 -2.83
C THR A 15 2.68 -1.05 -1.39
N ASP A 16 1.90 -0.52 -0.43
CA ASP A 16 1.95 -0.96 0.97
C ASP A 16 1.57 -2.44 1.17
N LYS A 17 0.80 -3.02 0.24
CA LYS A 17 0.36 -4.43 0.29
C LYS A 17 1.24 -5.38 -0.52
N GLN A 18 2.13 -4.89 -1.38
CA GLN A 18 3.09 -5.75 -2.08
C GLN A 18 4.08 -6.40 -1.11
N GLY A 19 4.42 -5.74 0.00
CA GLY A 19 5.42 -6.22 0.95
C GLY A 19 4.99 -7.36 1.88
N ARG A 20 3.71 -7.80 1.90
CA ARG A 20 3.25 -8.78 2.90
C ARG A 20 2.85 -10.16 2.39
N SER A 21 2.56 -10.38 1.10
CA SER A 21 2.28 -11.77 0.65
C SER A 21 2.12 -12.06 -0.85
N GLY A 22 1.96 -11.09 -1.76
CA GLY A 22 1.67 -11.40 -3.18
C GLY A 22 0.29 -12.07 -3.45
N LEU A 23 -0.39 -12.55 -2.39
CA LEU A 23 -1.69 -13.24 -2.42
C LEU A 23 -2.81 -12.38 -3.02
N GLY A 24 -2.71 -11.06 -2.89
CA GLY A 24 -3.73 -10.13 -3.37
C GLY A 24 -3.87 -10.09 -4.89
N LEU A 25 -2.80 -10.29 -5.68
CA LEU A 25 -2.89 -10.36 -7.15
C LEU A 25 -3.27 -11.76 -7.60
N ALA A 26 -2.67 -12.79 -6.99
CA ALA A 26 -2.97 -14.18 -7.31
C ALA A 26 -4.46 -14.50 -7.12
N ALA A 27 -5.07 -14.05 -6.01
CA ALA A 27 -6.50 -14.24 -5.77
C ALA A 27 -7.39 -13.50 -6.80
N GLN A 28 -6.98 -12.29 -7.24
CA GLN A 28 -7.72 -11.57 -8.27
C GLN A 28 -7.65 -12.28 -9.63
N ARG A 29 -6.45 -12.74 -10.01
CA ARG A 29 -6.23 -13.50 -11.23
C ARG A 29 -7.05 -14.78 -11.25
N GLN A 30 -6.96 -15.57 -10.17
CA GLN A 30 -7.71 -16.82 -10.04
C GLN A 30 -9.23 -16.60 -10.14
N ALA A 31 -9.76 -15.53 -9.52
CA ALA A 31 -11.18 -15.20 -9.62
C ALA A 31 -11.60 -14.84 -11.06
N ILE A 32 -10.76 -14.09 -11.77
CA ILE A 32 -10.99 -13.72 -13.18
C ILE A 32 -10.91 -14.94 -14.09
N GLU A 33 -9.91 -15.79 -13.92
CA GLU A 33 -9.73 -17.02 -14.71
C GLU A 33 -10.88 -18.00 -14.49
N ALA A 34 -11.26 -18.24 -13.24
CA ALA A 34 -12.39 -19.11 -12.90
C ALA A 34 -13.70 -18.59 -13.51
N PHE A 35 -13.93 -17.27 -13.43
CA PHE A 35 -15.09 -16.63 -14.05
C PHE A 35 -15.06 -16.75 -15.58
N ALA A 36 -13.90 -16.51 -16.21
CA ALA A 36 -13.74 -16.58 -17.65
C ALA A 36 -14.04 -18.00 -18.16
N LEU A 37 -13.46 -19.02 -17.52
CA LEU A 37 -13.69 -20.42 -17.85
C LEU A 37 -15.17 -20.81 -17.71
N ALA A 38 -15.81 -20.41 -16.60
CA ALA A 38 -17.21 -20.75 -16.32
C ALA A 38 -18.19 -20.11 -17.31
N ASN A 39 -17.85 -18.96 -17.92
CA ASN A 39 -18.74 -18.19 -18.79
C ASN A 39 -18.31 -18.17 -20.27
N GLY A 40 -17.33 -19.01 -20.64
CA GLY A 40 -16.86 -19.14 -22.02
C GLY A 40 -16.14 -17.90 -22.53
N TYR A 41 -15.32 -17.27 -21.68
CA TYR A 41 -14.43 -16.17 -22.06
C TYR A 41 -12.97 -16.63 -22.13
N ASP A 42 -12.18 -15.92 -22.94
CA ASP A 42 -10.73 -16.06 -23.04
C ASP A 42 -10.05 -14.76 -22.63
N VAL A 43 -9.09 -14.82 -21.71
CA VAL A 43 -8.38 -13.64 -21.21
C VAL A 43 -7.22 -13.30 -22.15
N VAL A 44 -7.46 -12.34 -23.05
CA VAL A 44 -6.56 -11.98 -24.15
C VAL A 44 -5.54 -10.89 -23.80
N GLY A 45 -5.52 -10.45 -22.55
CA GLY A 45 -4.56 -9.48 -22.03
C GLY A 45 -4.79 -9.17 -20.56
N GLU A 46 -3.68 -9.04 -19.83
CA GLU A 46 -3.67 -8.70 -18.40
C GLU A 46 -2.95 -7.37 -18.18
N TYR A 47 -3.58 -6.45 -17.46
CA TYR A 47 -3.06 -5.12 -17.16
C TYR A 47 -3.02 -4.91 -15.65
N GLN A 48 -1.81 -4.76 -15.10
CA GLN A 48 -1.58 -4.65 -13.67
C GLN A 48 -1.20 -3.22 -13.28
N GLU A 49 -2.05 -2.58 -12.47
CA GLU A 49 -1.79 -1.27 -11.90
C GLU A 49 -1.16 -1.36 -10.50
N VAL A 50 -0.07 -0.62 -10.31
CA VAL A 50 0.63 -0.50 -9.01
C VAL A 50 0.42 0.92 -8.48
N GLU A 51 -0.43 1.05 -7.47
CA GLU A 51 -0.75 2.33 -6.84
C GLU A 51 0.32 2.70 -5.81
N THR A 52 1.15 3.71 -6.12
CA THR A 52 2.30 4.16 -5.32
C THR A 52 1.96 5.11 -4.16
N ALA A 53 0.75 5.64 -4.06
CA ALA A 53 0.30 6.43 -2.92
C ALA A 53 -1.22 6.61 -2.90
N LYS A 54 -1.76 7.00 -1.74
CA LYS A 54 -3.18 7.34 -1.53
C LYS A 54 -3.53 8.58 -2.37
N GLY A 55 -4.13 8.38 -3.54
CA GLY A 55 -4.39 9.46 -4.50
C GLY A 55 -5.71 9.25 -5.26
N THR A 56 -6.32 10.37 -5.64
CA THR A 56 -7.57 10.47 -6.38
C THR A 56 -7.64 9.54 -7.60
N ASP A 57 -8.81 8.93 -7.81
CA ASP A 57 -9.11 8.02 -8.91
C ASP A 57 -9.14 8.79 -10.25
N ALA A 58 -7.99 9.22 -10.78
CA ALA A 58 -7.88 9.88 -12.09
C ALA A 58 -7.27 8.95 -13.14
N LEU A 59 -7.82 8.93 -14.37
CA LEU A 59 -7.38 8.02 -15.44
C LEU A 59 -5.93 8.31 -15.89
N GLU A 60 -5.51 9.57 -15.84
CA GLU A 60 -4.14 10.01 -16.15
C GLU A 60 -3.09 9.38 -15.22
N ARG A 61 -3.48 9.05 -13.99
CA ARG A 61 -2.63 8.36 -13.00
C ARG A 61 -2.73 6.84 -13.11
N ARG A 62 -3.42 6.33 -14.14
CA ARG A 62 -3.71 4.90 -14.34
C ARG A 62 -3.40 4.46 -15.77
N PRO A 63 -2.12 4.47 -16.15
CA PRO A 63 -1.70 4.13 -17.51
C PRO A 63 -2.12 2.70 -17.89
N GLN A 64 -2.19 1.77 -16.93
CA GLN A 64 -2.54 0.38 -17.20
C GLN A 64 -4.04 0.20 -17.43
N LEU A 65 -4.87 0.96 -16.70
CA LEU A 65 -6.32 0.99 -16.98
C LEU A 65 -6.61 1.63 -18.33
N ALA A 66 -5.94 2.73 -18.68
CA ALA A 66 -6.09 3.35 -19.99
C ALA A 66 -5.69 2.38 -21.12
N ALA A 67 -4.56 1.68 -20.96
CA ALA A 67 -4.10 0.67 -21.90
C ALA A 67 -5.10 -0.51 -22.04
N ALA A 68 -5.65 -0.98 -20.92
CA ALA A 68 -6.68 -2.02 -20.90
C ALA A 68 -7.93 -1.58 -21.69
N LEU A 69 -8.40 -0.35 -21.49
CA LEU A 69 -9.55 0.20 -22.21
C LEU A 69 -9.28 0.36 -23.70
N THR A 70 -8.10 0.83 -24.08
CA THR A 70 -7.69 0.91 -25.49
C THR A 70 -7.67 -0.47 -26.13
N ARG A 71 -7.13 -1.48 -25.44
CA ARG A 71 -7.09 -2.87 -25.94
C ARG A 71 -8.48 -3.45 -26.09
N ALA A 72 -9.32 -3.32 -25.07
CA ALA A 72 -10.70 -3.81 -25.07
C ALA A 72 -11.52 -3.17 -26.19
N ARG A 73 -11.35 -1.86 -26.42
CA ARG A 73 -12.00 -1.15 -27.53
C ARG A 73 -11.57 -1.69 -28.89
N LYS A 74 -10.26 -1.93 -29.10
CA LYS A 74 -9.74 -2.50 -30.36
C LYS A 74 -10.29 -3.91 -30.62
N LEU A 75 -10.43 -4.71 -29.57
CA LEU A 75 -10.93 -6.08 -29.65
C LEU A 75 -12.46 -6.19 -29.55
N LYS A 76 -13.16 -5.06 -29.39
CA LYS A 76 -14.62 -4.99 -29.15
C LYS A 76 -15.07 -5.93 -28.02
N CYS A 77 -14.31 -5.96 -26.92
CA CYS A 77 -14.57 -6.84 -25.79
C CYS A 77 -14.69 -6.07 -24.47
N ALA A 78 -15.05 -6.79 -23.40
CA ALA A 78 -15.20 -6.22 -22.07
C ALA A 78 -13.88 -6.19 -21.29
N VAL A 79 -13.77 -5.22 -20.37
CA VAL A 79 -12.73 -5.23 -19.33
C VAL A 79 -13.29 -5.91 -18.08
N VAL A 80 -12.60 -6.92 -17.57
CA VAL A 80 -12.97 -7.63 -16.35
C VAL A 80 -12.14 -7.19 -15.17
N VAL A 81 -12.80 -7.06 -14.02
CA VAL A 81 -12.17 -6.84 -12.72
C VAL A 81 -12.72 -7.86 -11.71
N SER A 82 -11.90 -8.24 -10.74
CA SER A 82 -12.32 -9.18 -9.70
C SER A 82 -13.39 -8.58 -8.76
N LYS A 83 -13.24 -7.30 -8.39
CA LYS A 83 -14.15 -6.58 -7.48
C LYS A 83 -14.23 -5.11 -7.87
N LEU A 84 -15.34 -4.44 -7.57
CA LEU A 84 -15.54 -3.03 -7.92
C LEU A 84 -14.48 -2.11 -7.28
N ASP A 85 -14.05 -2.42 -6.05
CA ASP A 85 -13.04 -1.62 -5.34
C ASP A 85 -11.63 -1.69 -5.97
N ARG A 86 -11.42 -2.63 -6.91
CA ARG A 86 -10.22 -2.69 -7.77
C ARG A 86 -10.30 -1.73 -8.93
N LEU A 87 -11.50 -1.46 -9.45
CA LEU A 87 -11.72 -0.44 -10.47
C LEU A 87 -11.59 0.96 -9.89
N SER A 88 -12.35 1.30 -8.85
CA SER A 88 -12.29 2.59 -8.16
C SER A 88 -13.25 2.59 -6.97
N ARG A 89 -13.12 3.56 -6.07
CA ARG A 89 -14.12 3.80 -5.03
C ARG A 89 -14.74 5.21 -5.15
N ASP A 90 -14.47 5.90 -6.24
CA ASP A 90 -15.02 7.20 -6.60
C ASP A 90 -16.11 7.00 -7.68
N VAL A 91 -17.32 7.47 -7.37
CA VAL A 91 -18.49 7.40 -8.25
C VAL A 91 -18.28 8.22 -9.51
N ALA A 92 -17.69 9.41 -9.39
CA ALA A 92 -17.44 10.28 -10.54
C ALA A 92 -16.48 9.61 -11.53
N PHE A 93 -15.47 8.90 -11.01
CA PHE A 93 -14.56 8.14 -11.85
C PHE A 93 -15.25 6.97 -12.56
N ILE A 94 -16.04 6.16 -11.83
CA ILE A 94 -16.77 5.03 -12.43
C ILE A 94 -17.75 5.53 -13.50
N ALA A 95 -18.45 6.64 -13.23
CA ALA A 95 -19.30 7.29 -14.21
C ALA A 95 -18.51 7.78 -15.45
N GLY A 96 -17.33 8.36 -15.24
CA GLY A 96 -16.44 8.78 -16.33
C GLY A 96 -15.95 7.61 -17.20
N LEU A 97 -15.76 6.43 -16.63
CA LEU A 97 -15.42 5.21 -17.38
C LEU A 97 -16.57 4.76 -18.30
N MET A 98 -17.82 5.01 -17.92
CA MET A 98 -18.96 4.67 -18.78
C MET A 98 -19.05 5.54 -20.03
N ALA A 99 -18.58 6.79 -19.96
CA ALA A 99 -18.42 7.63 -21.14
C ALA A 99 -17.45 7.04 -22.17
N GLN A 100 -16.56 6.12 -21.75
CA GLN A 100 -15.65 5.41 -22.65
C GLN A 100 -16.35 4.35 -23.50
N ARG A 101 -17.61 3.99 -23.24
CA ARG A 101 -18.39 2.98 -24.00
C ARG A 101 -17.67 1.62 -24.16
N VAL A 102 -16.89 1.23 -23.17
CA VAL A 102 -16.31 -0.11 -23.07
C VAL A 102 -17.09 -0.89 -22.02
N PRO A 103 -17.60 -2.10 -22.31
CA PRO A 103 -18.30 -2.90 -21.31
C PRO A 103 -17.36 -3.30 -20.18
N PHE A 104 -17.86 -3.29 -18.95
CA PHE A 104 -17.14 -3.77 -17.78
C PHE A 104 -17.84 -4.98 -17.18
N ILE A 105 -17.06 -5.96 -16.75
CA ILE A 105 -17.55 -7.12 -16.01
C ILE A 105 -16.87 -7.14 -14.64
N VAL A 106 -17.67 -7.32 -13.60
CA VAL A 106 -17.17 -7.53 -12.24
C VAL A 106 -17.47 -8.98 -11.88
N THR A 107 -16.46 -9.78 -11.57
CA THR A 107 -16.67 -11.23 -11.36
C THR A 107 -17.63 -11.53 -10.20
N GLU A 108 -17.67 -10.66 -9.17
CA GLU A 108 -18.62 -10.77 -8.05
C GLU A 108 -20.08 -10.44 -8.41
N LEU A 109 -20.31 -9.70 -9.49
CA LEU A 109 -21.63 -9.24 -9.91
C LEU A 109 -22.22 -10.05 -11.07
N GLY A 110 -21.42 -10.92 -11.70
CA GLY A 110 -21.83 -11.71 -12.86
C GLY A 110 -21.63 -10.99 -14.19
N THR A 111 -22.05 -11.65 -15.27
CA THR A 111 -21.93 -11.15 -16.66
C THR A 111 -22.85 -9.97 -16.96
N ASP A 112 -23.94 -9.82 -16.20
CA ASP A 112 -24.98 -8.79 -16.41
C ASP A 112 -24.76 -7.55 -15.53
N ALA A 113 -23.51 -7.17 -15.33
CA ALA A 113 -23.18 -5.90 -14.68
C ALA A 113 -23.56 -4.74 -15.63
N ASP A 114 -24.85 -4.41 -15.67
CA ASP A 114 -25.39 -3.26 -16.39
C ASP A 114 -24.64 -2.00 -15.91
N PRO A 115 -24.20 -1.11 -16.83
CA PRO A 115 -23.94 0.31 -16.56
C PRO A 115 -24.71 0.91 -15.36
N PHE A 116 -26.01 0.64 -15.24
CA PHE A 116 -26.84 1.08 -14.12
C PHE A 116 -26.43 0.47 -12.77
N MET A 117 -26.17 -0.83 -12.72
CA MET A 117 -25.73 -1.53 -11.50
C MET A 117 -24.38 -1.00 -11.03
N LEU A 118 -23.45 -0.73 -11.96
CA LEU A 118 -22.15 -0.13 -11.62
C LEU A 118 -22.30 1.23 -10.93
N HIS A 119 -23.24 2.08 -11.38
CA HIS A 119 -23.55 3.33 -10.71
C HIS A 119 -24.12 3.15 -9.31
N ILE A 120 -25.08 2.23 -9.13
CA ILE A 120 -25.66 1.92 -7.82
C ILE A 120 -24.59 1.45 -6.85
N TYR A 121 -23.74 0.50 -7.27
CA TYR A 121 -22.69 -0.02 -6.41
C TYR A 121 -21.64 1.03 -6.08
N ALA A 122 -21.30 1.90 -7.02
CA ALA A 122 -20.41 3.01 -6.76
C ALA A 122 -21.00 3.93 -5.69
N ALA A 123 -22.26 4.35 -5.84
CA ALA A 123 -22.95 5.22 -4.89
C ALA A 123 -23.07 4.58 -3.50
N LEU A 124 -23.34 3.27 -3.44
CA LEU A 124 -23.38 2.51 -2.19
C LEU A 124 -22.01 2.49 -1.51
N ALA A 125 -20.93 2.24 -2.25
CA ALA A 125 -19.58 2.21 -1.73
C ALA A 125 -19.12 3.58 -1.20
N GLU A 126 -19.51 4.67 -1.87
CA GLU A 126 -19.26 6.03 -1.39
C GLU A 126 -19.99 6.31 -0.07
N LYS A 127 -21.28 5.96 0.01
CA LYS A 127 -22.08 6.09 1.23
C LYS A 127 -21.49 5.28 2.39
N GLU A 128 -21.08 4.04 2.15
CA GLU A 128 -20.45 3.20 3.18
C GLU A 128 -19.16 3.83 3.70
N ARG A 129 -18.30 4.35 2.83
CA ARG A 129 -17.09 5.07 3.23
C ARG A 129 -17.42 6.31 4.07
N ALA A 130 -18.42 7.09 3.66
CA ALA A 130 -18.85 8.26 4.41
C ALA A 130 -19.34 7.88 5.81
N LEU A 131 -20.12 6.80 5.94
CA LEU A 131 -20.59 6.28 7.23
C LEU A 131 -19.45 5.78 8.12
N ILE A 132 -18.46 5.06 7.57
CA ILE A 132 -17.27 4.63 8.32
C ILE A 132 -16.50 5.85 8.85
N SER A 133 -16.28 6.86 8.00
CA SER A 133 -15.65 8.12 8.36
C SER A 133 -16.42 8.83 9.49
N GLN A 134 -17.74 8.96 9.35
CA GLN A 134 -18.61 9.56 10.37
C GLN A 134 -18.55 8.80 11.70
N ARG A 135 -18.65 7.47 11.68
CA ARG A 135 -18.57 6.64 12.89
C ARG A 135 -17.22 6.78 13.58
N THR A 136 -16.13 6.81 12.81
CA THR A 136 -14.78 7.00 13.35
C THR A 136 -14.65 8.38 14.00
N ARG A 137 -15.12 9.43 13.32
CA ARG A 137 -15.11 10.79 13.86
C ARG A 137 -15.95 10.91 15.13
N ALA A 138 -17.14 10.31 15.16
CA ALA A 138 -17.99 10.30 16.34
C ALA A 138 -17.33 9.56 17.52
N ALA A 139 -16.71 8.40 17.27
CA ALA A 139 -15.97 7.65 18.28
C ALA A 139 -14.77 8.44 18.83
N LEU A 140 -14.03 9.12 17.94
CA LEU A 140 -12.92 9.99 18.33
C LEU A 140 -13.39 11.20 19.13
N ALA A 141 -14.48 11.86 18.71
CA ALA A 141 -15.08 12.97 19.44
C ALA A 141 -15.50 12.55 20.87
N GLY A 142 -16.08 11.36 21.02
CA GLY A 142 -16.39 10.79 22.33
C GLY A 142 -15.13 10.57 23.19
N LYS A 143 -14.02 10.12 22.61
CA LYS A 143 -12.73 9.98 23.32
C LYS A 143 -12.12 11.32 23.71
N VAL A 144 -12.27 12.35 22.88
CA VAL A 144 -11.85 13.72 23.19
C VAL A 144 -12.70 14.30 24.33
N GLY A 145 -14.03 14.16 24.27
CA GLY A 145 -14.93 14.61 25.34
C GLY A 145 -14.70 13.91 26.68
N LYS A 146 -14.25 12.64 26.65
CA LYS A 146 -13.82 11.88 27.85
C LYS A 146 -12.39 12.19 28.30
N GLY A 147 -11.68 13.11 27.65
CA GLY A 147 -10.30 13.49 27.99
C GLY A 147 -9.24 12.42 27.69
N VAL A 148 -9.60 11.34 26.98
CA VAL A 148 -8.70 10.21 26.67
C VAL A 148 -7.76 10.56 25.52
N LEU A 149 -8.20 11.39 24.57
CA LEU A 149 -7.44 11.79 23.39
C LEU A 149 -7.31 13.30 23.32
N GLY A 150 -6.14 13.81 22.92
CA GLY A 150 -5.89 15.24 22.73
C GLY A 150 -5.73 16.05 24.04
N ASN A 151 -5.52 15.37 25.17
CA ASN A 151 -5.28 16.04 26.44
C ASN A 151 -3.98 16.87 26.36
N ARG A 152 -4.09 18.19 26.51
CA ARG A 152 -2.95 19.11 26.48
C ARG A 152 -2.28 19.28 27.85
N THR A 153 -2.92 18.83 28.94
CA THR A 153 -2.41 19.04 30.30
C THR A 153 -1.30 18.07 30.68
N ASN A 154 -1.19 16.93 30.01
CA ASN A 154 -0.13 15.93 30.26
C ASN A 154 1.02 15.99 29.24
N LEU A 155 1.11 17.05 28.42
CA LEU A 155 2.13 17.13 27.37
C LEU A 155 3.56 17.07 27.91
N SER A 156 3.83 17.72 29.05
CA SER A 156 5.15 17.68 29.70
C SER A 156 5.50 16.26 30.16
N GLU A 157 4.59 15.58 30.84
CA GLU A 157 4.76 14.22 31.32
C GLU A 157 4.87 13.21 30.16
N ALA A 158 4.03 13.34 29.13
CA ALA A 158 4.06 12.51 27.94
C ALA A 158 5.36 12.70 27.15
N THR A 159 5.86 13.93 27.05
CA THR A 159 7.15 14.23 26.42
C THR A 159 8.29 13.61 27.22
N ALA A 160 8.26 13.72 28.54
CA ALA A 160 9.27 13.10 29.41
C ALA A 160 9.27 11.57 29.28
N LYS A 161 8.10 10.93 29.28
CA LYS A 161 7.94 9.48 29.04
C LYS A 161 8.42 9.06 27.66
N GLY A 162 8.08 9.84 26.62
CA GLY A 162 8.55 9.61 25.26
C GLY A 162 10.06 9.74 25.13
N ALA A 163 10.66 10.77 25.74
CA ALA A 163 12.10 10.97 25.77
C ALA A 163 12.81 9.83 26.51
N ALA A 164 12.28 9.39 27.66
CA ALA A 164 12.81 8.25 28.41
C ALA A 164 12.76 6.95 27.60
N SER A 165 11.64 6.67 26.93
CA SER A 165 11.48 5.50 26.05
C SER A 165 12.45 5.54 24.87
N ASN A 166 12.57 6.68 24.19
CA ASN A 166 13.52 6.88 23.10
C ASN A 166 14.97 6.73 23.57
N LYS A 167 15.29 7.25 24.76
CA LYS A 167 16.61 7.07 25.38
C LYS A 167 16.88 5.59 25.62
N ALA A 168 15.98 4.88 26.31
CA ALA A 168 16.13 3.45 26.61
C ALA A 168 16.30 2.60 25.34
N GLY A 169 15.49 2.82 24.31
CA GLY A 169 15.58 2.08 23.05
C GLY A 169 16.91 2.31 22.33
N ALA A 170 17.41 3.54 22.36
CA ALA A 170 18.66 3.86 21.69
C ALA A 170 19.91 3.52 22.55
N ASP A 171 19.79 3.42 23.89
CA ASP A 171 20.80 2.80 24.76
C ASP A 171 20.89 1.29 24.49
N ALA A 172 19.75 0.61 24.34
CA ALA A 172 19.70 -0.81 24.00
C ALA A 172 20.34 -1.10 22.64
N PHE A 173 20.03 -0.29 21.62
CA PHE A 173 20.68 -0.39 20.32
C PHE A 173 22.21 -0.19 20.43
N ALA A 174 22.65 0.80 21.21
CA ALA A 174 24.07 1.04 21.43
C ALA A 174 24.77 -0.17 22.07
N ARG A 175 24.17 -0.79 23.10
CA ARG A 175 24.70 -2.01 23.72
C ARG A 175 24.86 -3.17 22.74
N ASN A 176 23.95 -3.30 21.78
CA ASN A 176 24.04 -4.37 20.77
C ASN A 176 25.15 -4.13 19.74
N VAL A 177 25.41 -2.86 19.38
CA VAL A 177 26.40 -2.52 18.34
C VAL A 177 27.81 -2.32 18.91
N LEU A 178 27.94 -1.97 20.20
CA LEU A 178 29.22 -1.71 20.85
C LEU A 178 30.26 -2.83 20.65
N PRO A 179 29.91 -4.12 20.85
CA PRO A 179 30.87 -5.22 20.69
C PRO A 179 31.44 -5.31 19.28
N VAL A 180 30.64 -4.95 18.26
CA VAL A 180 31.08 -4.92 16.85
C VAL A 180 32.05 -3.76 16.64
N ILE A 181 31.74 -2.58 17.18
CA ILE A 181 32.63 -1.41 17.12
C ILE A 181 33.97 -1.70 17.81
N GLU A 182 33.96 -2.36 18.97
CA GLU A 182 35.16 -2.76 19.69
C GLU A 182 35.98 -3.81 18.95
N SER A 183 35.32 -4.77 18.28
CA SER A 183 35.98 -5.74 17.40
C SER A 183 36.71 -5.04 16.24
N ILE A 184 36.09 -4.01 15.63
CA ILE A 184 36.69 -3.22 14.56
C ILE A 184 37.87 -2.39 15.07
N LYS A 185 37.77 -1.83 16.28
CA LYS A 185 38.91 -1.13 16.90
C LYS A 185 40.09 -2.06 17.15
N ARG A 186 39.83 -3.29 17.60
CA ARG A 186 40.85 -4.32 17.82
C ARG A 186 41.55 -4.78 16.55
N SER A 187 40.91 -4.64 15.38
CA SER A 187 41.56 -4.89 14.08
C SER A 187 42.40 -3.73 13.55
N GLY A 188 42.64 -2.69 14.37
CA GLY A 188 43.51 -1.55 14.04
C GLY A 188 42.80 -0.33 13.44
N ILE A 189 41.48 -0.39 13.24
CA ILE A 189 40.70 0.72 12.69
C ILE A 189 40.16 1.59 13.83
N SER A 190 40.83 2.71 14.09
CA SER A 190 40.50 3.60 15.22
C SER A 190 39.76 4.89 14.82
N THR A 191 39.75 5.26 13.53
CA THR A 191 39.07 6.46 13.06
C THR A 191 37.55 6.24 12.99
N LEU A 192 36.77 7.25 13.37
CA LEU A 192 35.31 7.17 13.34
C LEU A 192 34.76 6.88 11.93
N GLY A 193 35.39 7.47 10.90
CA GLY A 193 35.07 7.21 9.50
C GLY A 193 35.41 5.78 9.07
N GLY A 194 36.57 5.25 9.50
CA GLY A 194 36.96 3.88 9.22
C GLY A 194 36.02 2.86 9.88
N ILE A 195 35.62 3.10 11.13
CA ILE A 195 34.64 2.25 11.82
C ILE A 195 33.29 2.26 11.10
N ALA A 196 32.82 3.43 10.64
CA ALA A 196 31.58 3.54 9.89
C ALA A 196 31.65 2.79 8.54
N ALA A 197 32.77 2.91 7.82
CA ALA A 197 32.99 2.17 6.57
C ALA A 197 32.95 0.65 6.79
N GLU A 198 33.62 0.19 7.84
CA GLU A 198 33.68 -1.24 8.19
C GLU A 198 32.32 -1.79 8.66
N LEU A 199 31.55 -1.03 9.43
CA LEU A 199 30.17 -1.40 9.80
C LEU A 199 29.27 -1.55 8.56
N ASN A 200 29.41 -0.64 7.60
CA ASN A 200 28.69 -0.73 6.33
C ASN A 200 29.16 -1.92 5.49
N ALA A 201 30.46 -2.22 5.45
CA ALA A 201 31.01 -3.38 4.74
C ALA A 201 30.49 -4.70 5.32
N ARG A 202 30.30 -4.76 6.64
CA ARG A 202 29.69 -5.89 7.36
C ARG A 202 28.16 -5.92 7.29
N ASN A 203 27.55 -5.02 6.51
CA ASN A 203 26.11 -4.89 6.34
C ASN A 203 25.34 -4.68 7.67
N VAL A 204 26.00 -4.08 8.66
CA VAL A 204 25.36 -3.70 9.93
C VAL A 204 24.53 -2.45 9.69
N GLN A 205 23.23 -2.52 9.91
CA GLN A 205 22.34 -1.38 9.71
C GLN A 205 22.25 -0.50 10.96
N THR A 206 22.02 0.81 10.75
CA THR A 206 21.66 1.72 11.85
C THR A 206 20.25 1.41 12.39
N ALA A 207 19.88 1.99 13.53
CA ALA A 207 18.57 1.76 14.17
C ALA A 207 17.35 2.07 13.28
N ARG A 208 17.53 2.86 12.20
CA ARG A 208 16.48 3.20 11.22
C ARG A 208 16.68 2.49 9.86
N GLY A 209 17.57 1.51 9.77
CA GLY A 209 17.84 0.78 8.53
C GLY A 209 18.78 1.47 7.54
N GLY A 210 19.39 2.60 7.90
CA GLY A 210 20.32 3.36 7.05
C GLY A 210 21.78 2.93 7.19
N ARG A 211 22.64 3.51 6.36
CA ARG A 211 24.11 3.37 6.41
C ARG A 211 24.73 4.13 7.58
N TRP A 212 25.90 3.67 8.01
CA TRP A 212 26.71 4.28 9.06
C TRP A 212 27.53 5.47 8.55
N GLU A 213 27.55 6.53 9.34
CA GLU A 213 28.42 7.69 9.21
C GLU A 213 29.25 7.91 10.48
N ALA A 214 30.36 8.63 10.37
CA ALA A 214 31.27 8.91 11.49
C ALA A 214 30.55 9.54 12.70
N MET A 215 29.57 10.41 12.46
CA MET A 215 28.80 11.07 13.53
C MET A 215 27.94 10.07 14.32
N GLN A 216 27.42 9.03 13.67
CA GLN A 216 26.61 8.00 14.34
C GLN A 216 27.50 7.10 15.20
N VAL A 217 28.69 6.74 14.72
CA VAL A 217 29.69 6.01 15.52
C VAL A 217 30.07 6.83 16.76
N SER A 218 30.34 8.13 16.60
CA SER A 218 30.62 9.05 17.71
C SER A 218 29.50 9.07 18.74
N ARG A 219 28.24 9.15 18.30
CA ARG A 219 27.07 9.14 19.18
C ARG A 219 26.91 7.83 19.96
N ILE A 220 27.23 6.68 19.35
CA ILE A 220 27.22 5.39 20.05
C ILE A 220 28.31 5.34 21.12
N LEU A 221 29.54 5.75 20.77
CA LEU A 221 30.67 5.74 21.72
C LEU A 221 30.46 6.69 22.90
N LYS A 222 29.97 7.92 22.65
CA LYS A 222 29.64 8.89 23.71
C LYS A 222 28.56 8.42 24.68
N ARG A 223 27.83 7.36 24.32
CA ARG A 223 26.72 6.82 25.09
C ARG A 223 27.12 5.62 25.94
N ALA A 224 28.26 5.02 25.62
CA ALA A 224 28.87 3.93 26.37
C ALA A 224 29.98 4.41 27.31
N ALA A 225 30.46 5.65 27.13
CA ALA A 225 31.26 6.38 28.10
C ALA A 225 30.35 6.96 29.20
#